data_AF-A0A1F4Q2Y1-F1
#
_entry.id   AF-A0A1F4Q2Y1-F1
#
_cell.length_a   1.000
_cell.length_b   1.000
_cell.length_c   1.000
_cell.angle_alpha   90.00
_cell.angle_beta   90.00
_cell.angle_gamma   90.00
#
_symmetry.space_group_name_H-M   'P 1'
#
loop_
_entity.id
_entity.type
_entity.pdbx_description
1 polymer ?
#
loop_
_entity_poly.entity_id
_entity_poly.type
_entity_poly.pdbx_seq_one_letter_code
_entity_poly.pdbx_strand_id
1 'polypeptide(L)'
;MEILGLLDHLESVVLDSPKVPFTKKIIADEEKFLQVIDKIRLVIQSPDLAKGTIIVRGEKAARGVEDETESKAMEVMEQAYKMAKEIREGADKYADEVLANLEATSTRILRTVKAGRERLEKTTQAGAAK
;
A
#
# COMPACT_ATOMS: atom_id res chain seq x y z
N MET A 1 -7.21 -8.10 10.50
CA MET A 1 -6.67 -9.06 11.49
C MET A 1 -5.13 -9.10 11.50
N GLU A 2 -4.40 -8.54 10.52
CA GLU A 2 -2.91 -8.54 10.49
C GLU A 2 -2.27 -7.50 11.43
N ILE A 3 -2.92 -6.35 11.65
CA ILE A 3 -2.47 -5.32 12.61
C ILE A 3 -2.51 -5.80 14.05
N LEU A 4 -3.48 -6.66 14.39
CA LEU A 4 -3.62 -7.20 15.74
C LEU A 4 -2.47 -8.15 16.07
N GLY A 5 -2.03 -9.00 15.13
CA GLY A 5 -0.87 -9.86 15.34
C GLY A 5 0.47 -9.10 15.48
N LEU A 6 0.64 -7.97 14.78
CA LEU A 6 1.81 -7.10 14.97
C LEU A 6 1.78 -6.39 16.33
N LEU A 7 0.57 -6.05 16.81
CA LEU A 7 0.38 -5.49 18.14
C LEU A 7 0.67 -6.53 19.23
N ASP A 8 0.22 -7.78 19.05
CA ASP A 8 0.51 -8.90 19.95
C ASP A 8 2.02 -9.20 19.99
N HIS A 9 2.70 -9.09 18.84
CA HIS A 9 4.16 -9.23 18.79
C HIS A 9 4.89 -8.08 19.50
N LEU A 10 4.43 -6.83 19.32
CA LEU A 10 4.97 -5.69 20.05
C LEU A 10 4.75 -5.84 21.57
N GLU A 11 3.58 -6.34 21.96
CA GLU A 11 3.26 -6.64 23.35
C GLU A 11 4.17 -7.73 23.91
N SER A 12 4.41 -8.80 23.15
CA SER A 12 5.37 -9.85 23.53
C SER A 12 6.79 -9.31 23.70
N VAL A 13 7.27 -8.47 22.78
CA VAL A 13 8.61 -7.84 22.88
C VAL A 13 8.72 -6.95 24.12
N VAL A 14 7.65 -6.22 24.46
CA VAL A 14 7.57 -5.40 25.67
C VAL A 14 7.58 -6.26 26.93
N LEU A 15 6.89 -7.40 26.93
CA LEU A 15 6.80 -8.30 28.08
C LEU A 15 8.12 -9.04 28.35
N ASP A 16 8.84 -9.43 27.29
CA ASP A 16 10.13 -10.12 27.37
C ASP A 16 11.31 -9.17 27.58
N SER A 17 11.08 -7.85 27.48
CA SER A 17 12.12 -6.85 27.69
C SER A 17 12.60 -6.80 29.15
N PRO A 18 13.93 -6.71 29.40
CA PRO A 18 14.49 -6.62 30.75
C PRO A 18 13.87 -5.47 31.53
N LYS A 19 13.29 -5.77 32.69
CA LYS A 19 12.68 -4.76 33.57
C LYS A 19 13.74 -4.12 34.45
N VAL A 20 13.63 -2.81 34.64
CA VAL A 20 14.49 -2.10 35.58
C VAL A 20 14.03 -2.42 37.02
N PRO A 21 14.91 -2.96 37.88
CA PRO A 21 14.56 -3.32 39.26
C PRO A 21 13.92 -2.15 40.02
N PHE A 22 12.94 -2.44 40.87
CA PHE A 22 12.20 -1.47 41.69
C PHE A 22 11.38 -0.42 40.91
N THR A 23 11.22 -0.56 39.59
CA THR A 23 10.38 0.34 38.78
C THR A 23 9.48 -0.46 37.84
N LYS A 24 8.46 0.21 37.28
CA LYS A 24 7.61 -0.37 36.22
C LYS A 24 8.16 -0.14 34.81
N LYS A 25 9.42 0.30 34.68
CA LYS A 25 10.04 0.65 33.40
C LYS A 25 10.76 -0.56 32.80
N ILE A 26 10.74 -0.65 31.48
CA ILE A 26 11.49 -1.64 30.70
C ILE A 26 12.74 -0.99 30.11
N ILE A 27 13.79 -1.77 29.91
CA ILE A 27 14.96 -1.42 29.10
C ILE A 27 14.65 -1.92 27.69
N ALA A 28 14.55 -0.99 26.75
CA ALA A 28 14.20 -1.26 25.37
C ALA A 28 15.34 -0.82 24.44
N ASP A 29 15.60 -1.65 23.43
CA ASP A 29 16.46 -1.31 22.30
C ASP A 29 15.66 -0.41 21.34
N GLU A 30 16.11 0.84 21.21
CA GLU A 30 15.42 1.87 20.44
C GLU A 30 15.23 1.48 18.98
N GLU A 31 16.24 0.89 18.33
CA GLU A 31 16.16 0.54 16.91
C GLU A 31 15.12 -0.56 16.67
N LYS A 32 15.09 -1.58 17.52
CA LYS A 32 14.10 -2.67 17.40
C LYS A 32 12.68 -2.17 17.58
N PHE A 33 12.45 -1.28 18.55
CA PHE A 33 11.13 -0.73 18.81
C PHE A 33 10.66 0.17 17.67
N LEU A 34 11.52 1.06 17.17
CA LEU A 34 11.21 1.93 16.05
C LEU A 34 10.90 1.13 14.77
N GLN A 35 11.61 0.03 14.51
CA GLN A 35 11.32 -0.85 13.37
C GLN A 35 9.95 -1.51 13.43
N VAL A 36 9.51 -1.97 14.61
CA VAL A 36 8.17 -2.56 14.78
C VAL A 36 7.09 -1.50 14.58
N ILE A 37 7.32 -0.28 15.09
CA ILE A 37 6.42 0.87 14.90
C ILE A 37 6.31 1.23 13.41
N ASP A 38 7.42 1.26 12.68
CA ASP A 38 7.40 1.58 11.25
C ASP A 38 6.68 0.51 10.43
N LYS A 39 6.84 -0.77 10.77
CA LYS A 39 6.07 -1.87 10.15
C LYS A 39 4.56 -1.71 10.40
N ILE A 40 4.16 -1.42 11.64
CA ILE A 40 2.75 -1.16 11.97
C ILE A 40 2.24 0.05 11.18
N ARG A 41 3.01 1.13 11.10
CA ARG A 41 2.68 2.33 10.33
C ARG A 41 2.49 2.00 8.84
N LEU A 42 3.36 1.18 8.25
CA LEU A 42 3.26 0.73 6.87
C LEU A 42 1.97 -0.06 6.61
N VAL A 43 1.60 -0.97 7.52
CA VAL A 43 0.37 -1.76 7.40
C VAL A 43 -0.89 -0.89 7.55
N ILE A 44 -0.87 0.11 8.43
CA ILE A 44 -1.98 1.05 8.61
C ILE A 44 -2.14 1.97 7.39
N GLN A 45 -1.04 2.53 6.89
CA GLN A 45 -1.04 3.51 5.80
C GLN A 45 -1.21 2.86 4.43
N SER A 46 -0.98 1.56 4.32
CA SER A 46 -1.11 0.82 3.07
C SER A 46 -1.57 -0.62 3.37
N PRO A 47 -2.87 -0.81 3.67
CA PRO A 47 -3.41 -2.13 3.99
C PRO A 47 -3.18 -3.17 2.87
N ASP A 48 -2.94 -2.73 1.63
CA ASP A 48 -2.64 -3.60 0.49
C ASP A 48 -1.15 -3.90 0.25
N LEU A 49 -0.21 -3.18 0.90
CA LEU A 49 1.24 -3.33 0.70
C LEU A 49 1.95 -4.13 1.80
N ALA A 50 1.25 -4.45 2.89
CA ALA A 50 1.79 -5.10 4.08
C ALA A 50 2.18 -6.58 3.91
N LYS A 51 1.78 -7.23 2.80
CA LYS A 51 2.17 -8.63 2.55
C LYS A 51 3.66 -8.80 2.24
N GLY A 52 4.40 -7.70 2.12
CA GLY A 52 5.71 -7.70 1.52
C GLY A 52 6.95 -7.60 2.40
N THR A 53 6.85 -7.68 3.73
CA THR A 53 8.00 -7.26 4.56
C THR A 53 8.31 -8.14 5.78
N ILE A 54 7.68 -9.31 5.97
CA ILE A 54 8.12 -10.24 7.03
C ILE A 54 8.22 -11.67 6.49
N ILE A 55 9.24 -11.90 5.66
CA ILE A 55 9.94 -13.20 5.62
C ILE A 55 11.42 -12.91 5.81
N VAL A 56 11.72 -12.21 6.90
CA VAL A 56 13.10 -12.12 7.38
C VAL A 56 13.04 -12.32 8.87
N ARG A 57 13.29 -13.58 9.25
CA ARG A 57 14.03 -13.97 10.45
C ARG A 57 13.26 -13.92 11.77
N GLY A 58 12.81 -15.10 12.18
CA GLY A 58 12.23 -15.30 13.50
C GLY A 58 12.33 -16.70 14.06
N GLU A 59 13.32 -17.53 13.68
CA GLU A 59 13.75 -18.67 14.52
C GLU A 59 15.08 -19.27 14.04
N LYS A 60 16.20 -18.63 14.44
CA LYS A 60 17.46 -19.36 14.57
C LYS A 60 17.49 -20.02 15.95
N ALA A 61 16.88 -21.19 16.07
CA ALA A 61 17.06 -22.05 17.23
C ALA A 61 16.84 -23.55 16.96
N ALA A 62 17.23 -24.09 15.79
CA ALA A 62 17.47 -25.54 15.68
C ALA A 62 18.40 -25.88 14.51
N ARG A 63 19.65 -26.20 14.85
CA ARG A 63 20.53 -27.22 14.25
C ARG A 63 20.43 -27.47 12.72
N GLY A 64 21.43 -26.92 12.04
CA GLY A 64 22.20 -27.54 10.95
C GLY A 64 21.57 -28.65 10.13
N VAL A 65 20.71 -28.28 9.20
CA VAL A 65 20.54 -28.74 7.80
C VAL A 65 19.81 -27.55 7.13
N GLU A 66 19.89 -27.33 5.80
CA GLU A 66 18.98 -26.45 4.99
C GLU A 66 19.53 -25.19 4.27
N ASP A 67 20.81 -25.14 3.87
CA ASP A 67 21.30 -24.04 3.00
C ASP A 67 20.60 -23.98 1.62
N GLU A 68 20.15 -25.11 1.07
CA GLU A 68 19.53 -25.15 -0.26
C GLU A 68 18.04 -24.79 -0.27
N THR A 69 17.30 -25.18 0.78
CA THR A 69 15.86 -24.90 0.90
C THR A 69 15.60 -23.46 1.33
N GLU A 70 16.44 -22.88 2.19
CA GLU A 70 16.35 -21.46 2.55
C GLU A 70 16.67 -20.56 1.34
N SER A 71 17.68 -20.93 0.53
CA SER A 71 18.04 -20.21 -0.69
C SER A 71 16.94 -20.26 -1.76
N LYS A 72 16.35 -21.44 -2.01
CA LYS A 72 15.21 -21.57 -2.95
C LYS A 72 13.97 -20.81 -2.48
N ALA A 73 13.71 -20.80 -1.17
CA ALA A 73 12.60 -20.02 -0.61
C ALA A 73 12.83 -18.51 -0.82
N MET A 74 14.06 -18.02 -0.63
CA MET A 74 14.40 -16.62 -0.91
C MET A 74 14.21 -16.26 -2.40
N GLU A 75 14.64 -17.13 -3.31
CA GLU A 75 14.51 -16.89 -4.76
C GLU A 75 13.04 -16.85 -5.21
N VAL A 76 12.22 -17.77 -4.72
CA VAL A 76 10.76 -17.79 -5.01
C VAL A 76 10.10 -16.52 -4.49
N MET A 77 10.50 -16.04 -3.31
CA MET A 77 9.95 -14.81 -2.74
C MET A 77 10.38 -13.59 -3.55
N GLU A 78 11.65 -13.49 -3.95
CA GLU A 78 12.14 -12.40 -4.79
C GLU A 78 11.41 -12.34 -6.14
N GLN A 79 11.17 -13.50 -6.76
CA GLN A 79 10.39 -13.60 -7.99
C GLN A 79 8.93 -13.18 -7.78
N ALA A 80 8.30 -13.60 -6.68
CA ALA A 80 6.94 -13.18 -6.33
C ALA A 80 6.85 -11.66 -6.13
N TYR A 81 7.84 -11.05 -5.49
CA TYR A 81 7.91 -9.58 -5.32
C TYR A 81 8.03 -8.85 -6.65
N LYS A 82 8.92 -9.32 -7.51
CA LYS A 82 9.12 -8.73 -8.83
C LYS A 82 7.83 -8.80 -9.65
N MET A 83 7.18 -9.96 -9.67
CA MET A 83 5.91 -10.15 -10.36
C MET A 83 4.79 -9.26 -9.80
N ALA A 84 4.68 -9.15 -8.47
CA ALA A 84 3.69 -8.27 -7.84
C ALA A 84 3.91 -6.80 -8.20
N LYS A 85 5.18 -6.36 -8.25
CA LYS A 85 5.55 -5.02 -8.69
C LYS A 85 5.16 -4.78 -10.15
N GLU A 86 5.48 -5.71 -11.04
CA GLU A 86 5.13 -5.61 -12.47
C GLU A 86 3.62 -5.56 -12.69
N ILE A 87 2.85 -6.39 -11.97
CA ILE A 87 1.38 -6.37 -12.02
C ILE A 87 0.85 -5.02 -11.56
N ARG A 88 1.37 -4.47 -10.45
CA ARG A 88 0.95 -3.17 -9.94
C ARG A 88 1.25 -2.04 -10.93
N GLU A 89 2.46 -2.00 -11.46
CA GLU A 89 2.84 -1.00 -12.47
C GLU A 89 1.99 -1.12 -13.74
N GLY A 90 1.66 -2.35 -14.16
CA GLY A 90 0.74 -2.59 -15.27
C GLY A 90 -0.68 -2.11 -14.99
N ALA A 91 -1.19 -2.36 -13.78
CA ALA A 91 -2.51 -1.92 -13.36
C ALA A 91 -2.60 -0.39 -13.27
N ASP A 92 -1.57 0.27 -12.73
CA ASP A 92 -1.50 1.73 -12.64
C ASP A 92 -1.49 2.37 -14.03
N LYS A 93 -0.70 1.83 -14.97
CA LYS A 93 -0.69 2.29 -16.38
C LYS A 93 -2.04 2.10 -17.05
N TYR A 94 -2.66 0.95 -16.87
CA TYR A 94 -3.98 0.68 -17.44
C TYR A 94 -5.05 1.63 -16.88
N ALA A 95 -5.01 1.91 -15.57
CA ALA A 95 -5.91 2.87 -14.95
C ALA A 95 -5.74 4.26 -15.54
N ASP A 96 -4.50 4.72 -15.74
CA ASP A 96 -4.19 6.00 -16.38
C ASP A 96 -4.75 6.07 -17.81
N GLU A 97 -4.54 5.03 -18.62
CA GLU A 97 -5.09 4.95 -19.99
C GLU A 97 -6.63 5.01 -20.02
N VAL A 98 -7.30 4.28 -19.12
CA VAL A 98 -8.77 4.29 -19.01
C VAL A 98 -9.26 5.68 -18.61
N LEU A 99 -8.61 6.31 -17.63
CA LEU A 99 -8.96 7.65 -17.16
C LEU A 99 -8.73 8.71 -18.24
N ALA A 100 -7.61 8.64 -18.97
CA ALA A 100 -7.32 9.54 -20.08
C ALA A 100 -8.38 9.44 -21.20
N ASN A 101 -8.81 8.22 -21.53
CA ASN A 101 -9.87 8.00 -22.51
C ASN A 101 -11.22 8.55 -22.04
N LEU A 102 -11.55 8.37 -20.76
CA LEU A 102 -12.76 8.92 -20.16
C LEU A 102 -12.74 10.45 -20.17
N GLU A 103 -11.60 11.06 -19.85
CA GLU A 103 -11.40 12.51 -19.90
C GLU A 103 -11.59 13.05 -21.32
N ALA A 104 -10.96 12.42 -22.32
CA ALA A 104 -11.07 12.82 -23.72
C ALA A 104 -12.52 12.74 -24.22
N THR A 105 -13.23 11.68 -23.85
CA THR A 105 -14.64 11.48 -24.19
C THR A 105 -15.53 12.52 -23.52
N SER A 106 -15.34 12.76 -22.22
CA SER A 106 -16.11 13.75 -21.45
C SER A 106 -15.89 15.17 -22.00
N THR A 107 -14.65 15.50 -22.38
CA THR A 107 -14.32 16.77 -23.02
C THR A 107 -15.07 16.96 -24.34
N ARG A 108 -15.19 15.90 -25.15
CA ARG A 108 -15.96 15.95 -26.40
C ARG A 108 -17.45 16.17 -26.14
N ILE A 109 -18.02 15.46 -25.18
CA ILE A 109 -19.42 15.63 -24.78
C ILE A 109 -19.67 17.07 -24.30
N LEU A 110 -18.81 17.60 -23.44
CA LEU A 110 -18.92 18.98 -22.93
C LEU A 110 -18.89 20.02 -24.06
N ARG A 111 -18.04 19.82 -25.09
CA ARG A 111 -18.03 20.71 -26.27
C ARG A 111 -19.36 20.67 -27.01
N THR A 112 -19.92 19.49 -27.24
CA THR A 112 -21.23 19.34 -27.90
C THR A 112 -22.34 20.01 -27.10
N VAL A 113 -22.35 19.83 -25.77
CA VAL A 113 -23.33 20.47 -24.88
C VAL A 113 -23.19 21.99 -24.91
N LYS A 114 -21.97 22.53 -24.81
CA LYS A 114 -21.73 23.99 -24.90
C LYS A 114 -22.22 24.56 -26.23
N ALA A 115 -21.85 23.93 -27.35
CA ALA A 115 -22.31 24.36 -28.67
C ALA A 115 -23.83 24.31 -28.81
N GLY A 116 -24.49 23.29 -28.22
CA GLY A 116 -25.95 23.20 -28.17
C GLY A 116 -26.58 24.35 -27.39
N ARG A 117 -26.04 24.70 -26.22
CA ARG A 117 -26.50 25.81 -25.39
C ARG A 117 -26.34 27.16 -26.10
N GLU A 118 -25.19 27.42 -26.71
CA GLU A 118 -24.96 28.67 -27.46
C GLU A 118 -25.93 28.85 -28.63
N ARG A 119 -26.26 27.77 -29.34
CA ARG A 119 -27.28 27.83 -30.42
C ARG A 119 -28.66 28.18 -29.89
N LEU A 120 -29.06 27.60 -28.76
CA LEU A 120 -30.35 27.89 -28.14
C LEU A 120 -30.41 29.34 -27.66
N GLU A 121 -29.35 29.84 -27.01
CA GLU A 121 -29.26 31.23 -26.56
C GLU A 121 -29.43 32.22 -27.71
N LYS A 122 -28.72 32.02 -28.83
CA LYS A 122 -28.87 32.85 -30.03
C LYS A 122 -30.28 32.82 -30.60
N THR A 123 -30.93 31.66 -30.58
CA THR A 123 -32.31 31.50 -31.06
C THR A 123 -33.30 32.24 -30.17
N THR A 124 -33.13 32.16 -28.84
CA THR A 124 -33.96 32.89 -27.87
C THR A 124 -33.79 34.41 -28.02
N GLN A 125 -32.58 34.91 -28.22
CA GLN A 125 -32.32 36.35 -28.42
C GLN A 125 -32.89 36.86 -29.75
N ALA A 126 -32.80 36.08 -30.83
CA ALA A 126 -33.37 36.45 -32.13
C ALA A 126 -34.91 36.47 -32.14
N GLY A 127 -35.55 35.61 -31.34
CA GLY A 127 -37.01 35.60 -31.17
C GLY A 127 -37.54 36.77 -30.33
N ALA A 128 -36.72 37.33 -29.42
CA ALA A 128 -37.10 38.46 -28.58
C ALA A 128 -36.96 39.83 -29.26
N ALA A 129 -36.29 39.90 -30.42
CA ALA A 129 -36.05 41.12 -31.19
C ALA A 129 -37.06 41.36 -32.34
N LYS A 130 -38.07 40.49 -32.47
CA LYS A 130 -39.21 40.63 -33.38
C LYS A 130 -40.46 41.03 -32.62
#